data_AF-A0A7W1CNW5-F1
#
_entry.id   AF-A0A7W1CNW5-F1
#
_cell.length_a   1.000
_cell.length_b   1.000
_cell.length_c   1.000
_cell.angle_alpha   90.00
_cell.angle_beta   90.00
_cell.angle_gamma   90.00
#
_symmetry.space_group_name_H-M   'P 1'
#
loop_
_entity.id
_entity.type
_entity.pdbx_description
1 polymer ?
#
loop_
_entity_poly.entity_id
_entity_poly.type
_entity_poly.pdbx_seq_one_letter_code
_entity_poly.pdbx_strand_id
1 'polypeptide(L)' 'MSTTIRVSERTRDRFARLAGQTGRSMTQLVDEAADALERRVFFEQLATRFDELHDRPSMWAEIEAERALEAGSLHDQSP' A
#
# COMPACT_ATOMS: atom_id res chain seq x y z
N MET A 1 -21.49 -0.73 10.95
CA MET A 1 -22.55 0.13 10.38
C MET A 1 -22.59 -0.15 8.87
N SER A 2 -23.75 -0.18 8.21
CA SER A 2 -23.84 -0.44 6.77
C SER A 2 -24.46 0.74 6.02
N THR A 3 -24.06 0.91 4.77
CA THR A 3 -24.64 1.86 3.81
C THR A 3 -24.74 1.19 2.44
N THR A 4 -25.50 1.78 1.51
CA THR A 4 -25.67 1.25 0.15
C THR A 4 -25.04 2.21 -0.87
N ILE A 5 -24.17 1.68 -1.73
CA ILE A 5 -23.57 2.41 -2.84
C ILE A 5 -24.12 1.94 -4.17
N ARG A 6 -24.28 2.86 -5.14
CA ARG A 6 -24.66 2.50 -6.50
C ARG A 6 -23.41 2.09 -7.29
N VAL A 7 -23.50 0.98 -8.00
CA VAL A 7 -22.45 0.45 -8.88
C VAL A 7 -23.07 -0.02 -10.19
N SER A 8 -22.24 -0.23 -11.22
CA SER A 8 -22.71 -0.90 -12.43
C SER A 8 -23.14 -2.34 -12.13
N GLU A 9 -24.10 -2.87 -12.88
CA GLU A 9 -24.52 -4.28 -12.78
C GLU A 9 -23.34 -5.24 -12.97
N ARG A 10 -22.45 -4.93 -13.93
CA ARG A 10 -21.21 -5.68 -14.16
C ARG A 10 -20.32 -5.74 -12.93
N THR A 11 -20.17 -4.64 -12.19
CA THR A 11 -19.39 -4.59 -10.95
C THR A 11 -20.05 -5.46 -9.88
N ARG A 12 -21.37 -5.30 -9.68
CA ARG A 12 -22.13 -6.14 -8.75
C ARG A 12 -21.93 -7.64 -9.04
N ASP A 13 -22.07 -8.04 -10.30
CA ASP A 13 -21.93 -9.44 -10.73
C ASP A 13 -20.52 -9.99 -10.51
N ARG A 14 -19.51 -9.14 -10.72
CA ARG A 14 -18.12 -9.50 -10.43
C ARG A 14 -17.94 -9.81 -8.95
N PHE A 15 -18.44 -8.95 -8.06
CA PHE A 15 -18.35 -9.17 -6.61
C PHE A 15 -19.21 -10.35 -6.14
N ALA A 16 -20.39 -10.56 -6.72
CA ALA A 16 -21.23 -11.72 -6.40
C ALA A 16 -20.53 -13.04 -6.76
N ARG A 17 -19.89 -13.10 -7.93
CA ARG A 17 -19.09 -14.28 -8.34
C ARG A 17 -17.90 -14.51 -7.42
N LEU A 18 -17.17 -13.46 -7.06
CA LEU A 18 -16.03 -13.55 -6.14
C LEU A 18 -16.48 -14.01 -4.74
N ALA A 19 -17.63 -13.53 -4.27
CA ALA A 19 -18.21 -13.97 -3.01
C ALA A 19 -18.49 -15.48 -3.04
N GLY A 20 -19.13 -15.98 -4.10
CA GLY A 20 -19.37 -17.41 -4.29
C GLY A 20 -18.09 -18.26 -4.37
N GLN A 21 -17.03 -17.74 -5.01
CA GLN A 21 -15.76 -18.46 -5.14
C GLN A 21 -14.93 -18.48 -3.85
N THR A 22 -15.03 -17.44 -3.04
CA THR A 22 -14.17 -17.25 -1.87
C THR A 22 -14.86 -17.57 -0.54
N GLY A 23 -16.18 -17.80 -0.56
CA GLY A 23 -16.98 -18.00 0.65
C GLY A 23 -17.13 -16.75 1.52
N ARG A 24 -16.67 -15.58 1.03
CA ARG A 24 -16.75 -14.30 1.74
C ARG A 24 -17.97 -13.52 1.31
N SER A 25 -18.46 -12.64 2.17
CA SER A 25 -19.57 -11.74 1.83
C SER A 25 -19.14 -10.67 0.81
N MET A 26 -20.11 -10.14 0.05
CA MET A 26 -19.84 -9.03 -0.87
C MET A 26 -19.28 -7.80 -0.15
N THR A 27 -19.76 -7.50 1.06
CA THR A 27 -19.26 -6.38 1.87
C THR A 27 -17.78 -6.57 2.21
N GLN A 28 -17.39 -7.74 2.71
CA GLN A 28 -15.98 -8.04 3.01
C GLN A 28 -15.08 -7.87 1.79
N LEU A 29 -15.53 -8.32 0.62
CA LEU A 29 -14.75 -8.16 -0.60
C LEU A 29 -14.63 -6.70 -1.05
N VAL A 30 -15.66 -5.88 -0.83
CA VAL A 30 -15.61 -4.44 -1.11
C VAL A 30 -14.64 -3.75 -0.15
N ASP A 31 -14.68 -4.09 1.14
CA ASP A 31 -13.76 -3.56 2.15
C ASP A 31 -12.31 -3.93 1.80
N GLU A 32 -12.03 -5.20 1.50
CA GLU A 32 -10.70 -5.65 1.08
C GLU A 32 -10.22 -4.96 -0.21
N ALA A 33 -11.12 -4.71 -1.17
CA ALA A 33 -10.80 -4.00 -2.39
C ALA A 33 -10.46 -2.52 -2.13
N ALA A 34 -11.14 -1.89 -1.17
CA ALA A 34 -10.83 -0.54 -0.73
C ALA A 34 -9.46 -0.49 -0.05
N ASP A 35 -9.18 -1.38 0.90
CA ASP A 35 -7.88 -1.46 1.59
C ASP A 35 -6.72 -1.69 0.59
N ALA A 36 -6.93 -2.55 -0.40
CA ALA A 36 -5.93 -2.81 -1.43
C ALA A 36 -5.68 -1.56 -2.30
N LEU A 37 -6.73 -0.82 -2.64
CA LEU A 37 -6.62 0.42 -3.41
C LEU A 37 -5.91 1.51 -2.60
N GLU A 38 -6.27 1.70 -1.34
CA GLU A 38 -5.64 2.68 -0.45
C GLU A 38 -4.14 2.40 -0.29
N ARG A 39 -3.78 1.14 -0.02
CA ARG A 39 -2.38 0.73 0.08
C ARG A 39 -1.61 1.01 -1.21
N ARG A 40 -2.21 0.69 -2.36
CA ARG A 40 -1.60 0.95 -3.67
C ARG A 40 -1.36 2.44 -3.88
N VAL A 41 -2.38 3.27 -3.66
CA VAL A 41 -2.30 4.73 -3.82
C VAL A 41 -1.24 5.32 -2.90
N PHE A 42 -1.16 4.86 -1.65
CA PHE A 42 -0.14 5.29 -0.70
C PHE A 42 1.28 4.98 -1.22
N PHE A 43 1.54 3.74 -1.65
CA PHE A 43 2.88 3.35 -2.11
C PHE A 43 3.27 3.99 -3.44
N GLU A 44 2.32 4.22 -4.35
CA GLU A 44 2.59 4.97 -5.60
C GLU A 44 3.02 6.42 -5.30
N GLN A 45 2.35 7.08 -4.35
CA GLN A 45 2.75 8.42 -3.91
C GLN A 45 4.10 8.42 -3.20
N LEU A 46 4.33 7.45 -2.31
CA LEU A 46 5.60 7.33 -1.60
C LEU A 46 6.77 7.11 -2.56
N ALA A 47 6.62 6.20 -3.53
CA ALA A 47 7.63 5.93 -4.55
C ALA A 47 7.95 7.21 -5.35
N THR A 48 6.92 7.93 -5.81
CA THR A 48 7.10 9.19 -6.54
C THR A 48 7.92 10.21 -5.73
N ARG A 49 7.64 10.33 -4.42
CA ARG A 49 8.40 11.24 -3.55
C ARG A 49 9.84 10.79 -3.31
N PHE A 50 10.09 9.48 -3.25
CA PHE A 50 11.44 8.95 -3.19
C PHE A 50 12.22 9.21 -4.48
N ASP A 51 11.59 9.04 -5.64
CA ASP A 51 12.22 9.34 -6.93
C ASP A 51 12.57 10.84 -7.02
N GLU A 52 11.64 11.73 -6.64
CA GLU A 52 11.88 13.18 -6.55
C GLU A 52 13.04 13.56 -5.62
N LEU A 53 13.24 12.78 -4.55
CA LEU A 53 14.30 12.99 -3.57
C LEU A 53 15.64 12.44 -4.06
N HIS A 54 15.65 11.27 -4.70
CA HIS A 54 16.81 10.66 -5.32
C HIS A 54 17.40 11.57 -6.42
N ASP A 55 16.53 12.23 -7.20
CA ASP A 55 16.92 13.18 -8.24
C ASP A 55 17.51 14.50 -7.69
N ARG A 56 17.67 14.63 -6.37
CA ARG A 56 18.34 15.76 -5.69
C ARG A 56 19.65 15.28 -5.06
N PRO A 57 20.79 15.34 -5.79
CA PRO A 57 22.03 14.69 -5.37
C PRO A 57 22.56 15.12 -4.01
N SER A 58 22.41 16.38 -3.62
CA SER A 58 22.88 16.88 -2.31
C SER A 58 22.04 16.32 -1.15
N MET A 59 20.72 16.27 -1.31
CA MET A 59 19.80 15.71 -0.30
C MET A 59 19.96 14.19 -0.22
N TRP A 60 20.14 13.53 -1.37
CA TRP A 60 20.35 12.10 -1.41
C TRP A 60 21.65 11.67 -0.73
N ALA A 61 22.72 12.47 -0.89
CA ALA A 61 24.00 12.22 -0.21
C ALA A 61 23.90 12.30 1.31
N GLU A 62 23.07 13.20 1.86
CA GLU A 62 22.82 13.29 3.30
C GLU A 62 22.15 12.00 3.83
N ILE A 63 21.16 11.47 3.10
CA ILE A 63 20.46 10.23 3.45
C ILE A 63 21.39 9.02 3.38
N GLU A 64 22.22 8.94 2.34
CA GLU A 64 23.18 7.83 2.20
C GLU A 64 24.24 7.86 3.31
N ALA A 65 24.69 9.06 3.71
CA ALA A 65 25.61 9.22 4.83
C ALA A 65 24.97 8.79 6.16
N GLU A 66 23.72 9.16 6.41
CA GLU A 66 22.96 8.70 7.59
C GLU A 66 22.82 7.17 7.60
N ARG A 67 22.38 6.57 6.48
CA ARG A 67 22.24 5.11 6.36
C ARG A 67 23.55 4.36 6.55
N ALA A 68 24.67 4.91 6.08
CA ALA A 68 25.99 4.32 6.29
C ALA A 68 26.38 4.29 7.78
N LEU A 69 26.02 5.33 8.55
CA LEU A 69 26.25 5.38 10.00
C LEU A 69 25.36 4.37 10.73
N GLU A 70 24.08 4.25 10.34
CA GLU A 70 23.12 3.33 10.95
C GLU A 70 23.37 1.85 10.62
N ALA A 71 23.90 1.55 9.43
CA ALA A 71 24.19 0.17 9.01
C ALA A 71 25.15 -0.55 9.97
N GLY A 72 26.05 0.17 10.63
CA GLY A 72 26.93 -0.38 11.66
C GLY A 72 26.21 -0.82 12.94
N SER A 73 25.01 -0.31 13.20
CA SER A 73 24.17 -0.62 14.37
C SER A 73 23.42 -1.95 14.22
N LEU A 74 23.22 -2.45 12.99
CA LEU A 74 22.49 -3.70 12.71
C LEU A 74 23.16 -4.96 13.29
N HIS A 75 24.44 -4.86 13.68
CA HIS A 75 25.21 -5.94 14.30
C HIS A 75 25.27 -5.88 15.82
N ASP A 76 24.59 -4.93 16.47
CA ASP A 76 24.44 -4.92 17.92
C ASP A 76 23.46 -6.03 18.34
N GLN A 77 23.98 -7.27 18.40
CA GLN A 77 23.28 -8.37 19.04
C GLN A 77 23.37 -8.15 20.56
N SER A 78 22.27 -7.65 21.14
CA SER A 78 22.09 -7.68 22.59
C SER A 78 22.39 -9.09 23.12
N PRO A 79 23.23 -9.24 24.16
CA PRO A 79 23.62 -10.54 24.73
C PRO A 79 22.46 -11.31 25.36
#